data_AF-A0A8I0D044-F1
#
_entry.id   AF-A0A8I0D044-F1
#
_cell.length_a   1.000
_cell.length_b   1.000
_cell.length_c   1.000
_cell.angle_alpha   90.00
_cell.angle_beta   90.00
_cell.angle_gamma   90.00
#
_symmetry.space_group_name_H-M   'P 1'
#
loop_
_entity.id
_entity.type
_entity.pdbx_description
1 polymer ?
#
loop_
_entity_poly.entity_id
_entity_poly.type
_entity_poly.pdbx_seq_one_letter_code
_entity_poly.pdbx_strand_id
1 'polypeptide(L)'
;MYNSQVPTDGHSPAAETTFGSGTQVFGKTPEQQGNQRIRHLLKCFGLRTSLIRLKVIDALLTAADNRRSLGVRGVHSHLLELGIPLSFLSVREVLKRLCSEGVITLNADKSYSLHEEAAKVIEGRT
;
A
#
# COMPACT_ATOMS: atom_id res chain seq x y z
N MET A 1 -49.91 -24.87 22.84
CA MET A 1 -49.13 -24.91 21.58
C MET A 1 -47.83 -25.61 21.90
N TYR A 2 -47.69 -26.87 21.47
CA TYR A 2 -46.64 -27.79 21.94
C TYR A 2 -45.27 -27.50 21.33
N ASN A 3 -44.26 -27.56 22.20
CA ASN A 3 -42.82 -27.45 21.96
C ASN A 3 -42.29 -28.74 21.31
N SER A 4 -41.59 -28.65 20.17
CA SER A 4 -40.88 -29.77 19.54
C SER A 4 -39.37 -29.55 19.60
N GLN A 5 -38.71 -30.56 20.17
CA GLN A 5 -37.28 -30.71 20.41
C GLN A 5 -36.56 -31.17 19.12
N VAL A 6 -35.26 -30.93 18.97
CA VAL A 6 -34.22 -31.98 19.14
C VAL A 6 -32.79 -31.40 19.15
N PRO A 7 -31.88 -31.96 19.97
CA PRO A 7 -30.47 -31.59 20.10
C PRO A 7 -29.55 -32.46 19.22
N THR A 8 -28.36 -31.98 18.86
CA THR A 8 -27.26 -32.86 18.42
C THR A 8 -25.95 -32.28 18.92
N ASP A 9 -25.47 -32.87 20.02
CA ASP A 9 -24.07 -32.78 20.47
C ASP A 9 -23.21 -33.62 19.51
N GLY A 10 -22.11 -33.02 19.07
CA GLY A 10 -21.08 -33.68 18.28
C GLY A 10 -19.73 -33.09 18.65
N HIS A 11 -19.13 -33.64 19.70
CA HIS A 11 -17.75 -33.39 20.14
C HIS A 11 -16.70 -33.59 19.02
N SER A 12 -15.86 -32.57 18.81
CA SER A 12 -14.37 -32.57 18.75
C SER A 12 -13.63 -33.51 17.75
N PRO A 13 -12.50 -33.08 17.10
CA PRO A 13 -11.36 -32.49 17.81
C PRO A 13 -10.67 -31.29 17.14
N ALA A 14 -9.92 -30.58 17.99
CA ALA A 14 -8.88 -29.66 17.59
C ALA A 14 -7.83 -30.37 16.72
N ALA A 15 -7.60 -29.82 15.53
CA ALA A 15 -6.30 -29.86 14.89
C ALA A 15 -5.91 -28.41 14.63
N GLU A 16 -5.12 -27.88 15.55
CA GLU A 16 -4.06 -26.95 15.17
C GLU A 16 -3.34 -27.54 13.95
N THR A 17 -2.86 -26.69 13.05
CA THR A 17 -1.45 -26.57 12.65
C THR A 17 -1.41 -25.97 11.23
N THR A 18 -0.64 -24.90 11.13
CA THR A 18 0.16 -24.56 9.95
C THR A 18 -0.49 -23.75 8.84
N PHE A 19 -0.19 -22.45 8.91
CA PHE A 19 0.47 -21.72 7.83
C PHE A 19 0.04 -22.12 6.41
N GLY A 20 -1.15 -21.68 6.03
CA GLY A 20 -1.40 -21.31 4.64
C GLY A 20 -0.63 -20.03 4.31
N SER A 21 0.70 -20.06 4.40
CA SER A 21 1.53 -19.28 3.47
C SER A 21 1.13 -19.80 2.11
N GLY A 22 0.11 -19.17 1.55
CA GLY A 22 -0.32 -19.43 0.19
C GLY A 22 0.91 -19.26 -0.67
N THR A 23 1.48 -20.40 -1.06
CA THR A 23 2.26 -20.60 -2.27
C THR A 23 1.42 -20.01 -3.39
N GLN A 24 1.50 -18.69 -3.54
CA GLN A 24 0.97 -17.99 -4.68
C GLN A 24 2.00 -18.20 -5.79
N VAL A 25 2.00 -19.44 -6.31
CA VAL A 25 2.47 -19.79 -7.65
C VAL A 25 1.41 -19.23 -8.60
N PHE A 26 1.40 -17.91 -8.71
CA PHE A 26 0.77 -17.19 -9.79
C PHE A 26 1.79 -16.13 -10.13
N GLY A 27 2.25 -16.13 -11.39
CA GLY A 27 3.14 -15.10 -11.90
C GLY A 27 2.56 -13.74 -11.53
N LYS A 28 3.13 -13.13 -10.49
CA LYS A 28 2.68 -11.85 -9.97
C LYS A 28 2.88 -10.89 -11.13
N THR A 29 1.80 -10.34 -11.67
CA THR A 29 1.93 -9.24 -12.63
C THR A 29 2.86 -8.18 -12.00
N PRO A 30 3.67 -7.46 -12.80
CA PRO A 30 4.61 -6.48 -12.26
C PRO A 30 3.94 -5.51 -11.29
N GLU A 31 2.66 -5.19 -11.53
CA GLU A 31 1.78 -4.41 -10.67
C GLU A 31 1.50 -5.06 -9.30
N GLN A 32 1.25 -6.38 -9.24
CA GLN A 32 1.04 -7.10 -7.98
C GLN A 32 2.32 -7.22 -7.17
N GLN A 33 3.48 -7.32 -7.81
CA GLN A 33 4.78 -7.35 -7.15
C GLN A 33 5.19 -5.96 -6.61
N GLY A 34 4.98 -4.90 -7.40
CA GLY A 34 5.19 -3.51 -6.97
C GLY A 34 4.35 -3.17 -5.74
N ASN A 35 3.05 -3.50 -5.80
CA ASN A 35 2.16 -3.31 -4.66
C ASN A 35 2.61 -4.07 -3.40
N GLN A 36 3.17 -5.28 -3.53
CA GLN A 36 3.69 -6.02 -2.37
C GLN A 36 4.89 -5.31 -1.71
N ARG A 37 5.81 -4.77 -2.50
CA ARG A 37 6.96 -3.98 -1.99
C ARG A 37 6.49 -2.72 -1.28
N ILE A 38 5.53 -1.99 -1.87
CA ILE A 38 4.98 -0.77 -1.24
C ILE A 38 4.20 -1.11 0.04
N ARG A 39 3.48 -2.24 0.09
CA ARG A 39 2.84 -2.72 1.34
C ARG A 39 3.87 -3.01 2.43
N HIS A 40 4.97 -3.65 2.07
CA HIS A 40 6.07 -3.92 3.01
C HIS A 40 6.70 -2.61 3.51
N LEU A 41 6.95 -1.66 2.61
CA LEU A 41 7.44 -0.33 2.94
C LEU A 41 6.53 0.36 3.97
N LEU A 42 5.23 0.45 3.68
CA LEU A 42 4.27 1.08 4.59
C LEU A 42 4.29 0.41 5.98
N LYS A 43 4.39 -0.92 6.03
CA LYS A 43 4.51 -1.65 7.30
C LYS A 43 5.80 -1.30 8.06
N CYS A 44 6.93 -1.18 7.37
CA CYS A 44 8.22 -0.82 7.97
C CYS A 44 8.20 0.59 8.59
N PHE A 45 7.47 1.52 7.97
CA PHE A 45 7.28 2.89 8.45
C PHE A 45 6.08 3.07 9.39
N GLY A 46 5.50 1.98 9.93
CA GLY A 46 4.39 2.06 10.89
C GLY A 46 3.05 2.53 10.31
N LEU A 47 2.92 2.55 8.97
CA LEU A 47 1.76 3.06 8.28
C LEU A 47 0.78 1.96 7.91
N ARG A 48 -0.51 2.24 8.13
CA ARG A 48 -1.59 1.39 7.57
C ARG A 48 -1.51 1.35 6.05
N THR A 49 -1.62 0.14 5.53
CA THR A 49 -1.81 -0.14 4.10
C THR A 49 -3.18 0.37 3.65
N SER A 50 -3.20 1.27 2.66
CA SER A 50 -4.42 1.76 2.03
C SER A 50 -4.18 1.95 0.53
N LEU A 51 -5.25 1.86 -0.27
CA LEU A 51 -5.15 2.02 -1.72
C LEU A 51 -4.54 3.37 -2.11
N ILE A 52 -4.96 4.44 -1.44
CA ILE A 52 -4.48 5.80 -1.74
C ILE A 52 -2.98 5.92 -1.51
N ARG A 53 -2.47 5.45 -0.37
CA ARG A 53 -1.02 5.49 -0.09
C ARG A 53 -0.23 4.64 -1.07
N LEU A 54 -0.74 3.46 -1.39
CA LEU A 54 -0.15 2.59 -2.42
C LEU A 54 -0.04 3.34 -3.74
N LYS A 55 -1.13 3.93 -4.21
CA LYS A 55 -1.20 4.60 -5.51
C LYS A 55 -0.39 5.90 -5.57
N VAL A 56 -0.32 6.65 -4.48
CA VAL A 56 0.58 7.81 -4.40
C VAL A 56 2.04 7.39 -4.51
N ILE A 57 2.47 6.36 -3.75
CA ILE A 57 3.87 5.90 -3.79
C ILE A 57 4.19 5.27 -5.16
N ASP A 58 3.28 4.47 -5.72
CA ASP A 58 3.35 3.89 -7.06
C ASP A 58 3.53 4.97 -8.14
N ALA A 59 2.77 6.08 -8.05
CA ALA A 59 2.90 7.23 -8.95
C ALA A 59 4.29 7.89 -8.84
N LEU A 60 4.81 8.07 -7.62
CA LEU A 60 6.13 8.64 -7.39
C LEU A 60 7.25 7.73 -7.94
N LEU A 61 7.14 6.42 -7.74
CA LEU A 61 8.08 5.43 -8.27
C LEU A 61 8.05 5.41 -9.80
N THR A 62 6.86 5.38 -10.39
CA THR A 62 6.68 5.42 -11.85
C THR A 62 7.26 6.69 -12.44
N ALA A 63 7.03 7.84 -11.81
CA ALA A 63 7.63 9.09 -12.27
C ALA A 63 9.16 9.09 -12.16
N ALA A 64 9.71 8.58 -11.04
CA ALA A 64 11.15 8.48 -10.85
C ALA A 64 11.82 7.58 -11.90
N ASP A 65 11.19 6.46 -12.26
CA ASP A 65 11.63 5.58 -13.35
C ASP A 65 11.68 6.32 -14.70
N ASN A 66 10.67 7.15 -14.96
CA ASN A 66 10.60 8.02 -16.14
C ASN A 66 11.46 9.30 -16.04
N ARG A 67 12.37 9.38 -15.05
CA ARG A 67 13.21 10.55 -14.73
C ARG A 67 12.42 11.86 -14.58
N ARG A 68 11.19 11.76 -14.10
CA ARG A 68 10.28 12.87 -13.82
C ARG A 68 10.06 13.01 -12.32
N SER A 69 9.87 14.23 -11.86
CA SER A 69 9.45 14.52 -10.49
C SER A 69 7.96 14.91 -10.45
N LEU A 70 7.26 14.55 -9.38
CA LEU A 70 5.84 14.88 -9.21
C LEU A 70 5.62 15.81 -8.03
N GLY A 71 5.06 16.99 -8.29
CA GLY A 71 4.43 17.81 -7.26
C GLY A 71 3.00 17.36 -6.96
N VAL A 72 2.33 18.07 -6.05
CA VAL A 72 0.93 17.77 -5.65
C VAL A 72 -0.02 17.68 -6.86
N ARG A 73 0.13 18.60 -7.84
CA ARG A 73 -0.70 18.61 -9.06
C ARG A 73 -0.48 17.37 -9.92
N GLY A 74 0.76 16.92 -10.05
CA GLY A 74 1.10 15.72 -10.83
C GLY A 74 0.51 14.46 -10.19
N VAL A 75 0.66 14.33 -8.86
CA VAL A 75 0.06 13.22 -8.10
C VAL A 75 -1.47 13.24 -8.22
N HIS A 76 -2.09 14.42 -8.10
CA HIS A 76 -3.54 14.56 -8.21
C HIS A 76 -4.06 14.20 -9.60
N SER A 77 -3.43 14.68 -10.67
CA SER A 77 -3.75 14.27 -12.05
C SER A 77 -3.64 12.77 -12.23
N HIS A 78 -2.54 12.17 -11.77
CA HIS A 78 -2.31 10.75 -11.91
C HIS A 78 -3.37 9.91 -11.19
N LEU A 79 -3.80 10.33 -9.99
CA LEU A 79 -4.88 9.66 -9.26
C LEU A 79 -6.24 9.78 -10.00
N LEU A 80 -6.52 10.94 -10.61
CA LEU A 80 -7.72 11.12 -11.44
C LEU A 80 -7.71 10.23 -12.67
N GLU A 81 -6.57 10.12 -13.36
CA GLU A 81 -6.36 9.26 -14.53
C GLU A 81 -6.59 7.77 -14.18
N LEU A 82 -6.26 7.37 -12.95
CA LEU A 82 -6.53 6.03 -12.42
C LEU A 82 -7.96 5.83 -11.92
N GLY A 83 -8.85 6.82 -12.09
CA GLY A 83 -10.25 6.74 -11.65
C GLY A 83 -10.44 6.86 -10.14
N ILE A 84 -9.48 7.47 -9.43
CA ILE A 84 -9.53 7.68 -7.98
C ILE A 84 -9.79 9.18 -7.71
N PRO A 85 -11.06 9.62 -7.64
CA PRO A 85 -11.40 11.02 -7.45
C PRO A 85 -11.13 11.45 -6.00
N LEU A 86 -9.93 11.94 -5.74
CA LEU A 86 -9.59 12.63 -4.50
C LEU A 86 -9.56 14.13 -4.70
N SER A 87 -10.01 14.86 -3.68
CA SER A 87 -9.86 16.30 -3.63
C SER A 87 -8.38 16.68 -3.54
N PHE A 88 -8.01 17.80 -4.17
CA PHE A 88 -6.64 18.32 -4.12
C PHE A 88 -6.11 18.50 -2.69
N LEU A 89 -6.99 18.93 -1.77
CA LEU A 89 -6.68 19.05 -0.35
C LEU A 89 -6.29 17.69 0.26
N SER A 90 -7.08 16.65 0.01
CA SER A 90 -6.81 15.29 0.51
C SER A 90 -5.50 14.73 -0.03
N VAL A 91 -5.16 15.00 -1.30
CA VAL A 91 -3.84 14.62 -1.85
C VAL A 91 -2.71 15.31 -1.10
N ARG A 92 -2.85 16.61 -0.83
CA ARG A 92 -1.86 17.37 -0.05
C ARG A 92 -1.72 16.83 1.37
N GLU A 93 -2.83 16.46 2.02
CA GLU A 93 -2.81 15.87 3.36
C GLU A 93 -2.12 14.50 3.38
N VAL A 94 -2.38 13.65 2.38
CA VAL A 94 -1.70 12.36 2.23
C VAL A 94 -0.20 12.55 2.03
N LEU A 95 0.22 13.45 1.13
CA LEU A 95 1.64 13.76 0.91
C LEU A 95 2.29 14.32 2.18
N LYS A 96 1.61 15.23 2.89
CA LYS A 96 2.09 15.76 4.17
C LYS A 96 2.27 14.66 5.21
N ARG A 97 1.31 13.73 5.31
CA ARG A 97 1.38 12.59 6.24
C ARG A 97 2.55 11.67 5.87
N LEU A 98 2.70 11.29 4.60
CA LEU A 98 3.81 10.45 4.14
C LEU A 98 5.17 11.11 4.37
N CYS A 99 5.26 12.44 4.22
CA CYS A 99 6.48 13.19 4.50
C CYS A 99 6.79 13.22 6.00
N SER A 100 5.78 13.45 6.84
CA SER A 100 5.94 13.45 8.29
C SER A 100 6.38 12.10 8.85
N GLU A 101 6.03 11.02 8.18
CA GLU A 101 6.36 9.65 8.60
C GLU A 101 7.67 9.17 7.97
N GLY A 102 8.35 10.00 7.17
CA GLY A 102 9.66 9.70 6.59
C GLY A 102 9.64 8.80 5.35
N VAL A 103 8.47 8.56 4.74
CA VAL A 103 8.37 7.72 3.54
C VAL A 103 8.77 8.48 2.27
N ILE A 104 8.42 9.78 2.23
CA ILE A 104 8.70 10.66 1.09
C ILE A 104 9.36 11.95 1.59
N THR A 105 10.05 12.64 0.70
CA THR A 105 10.67 13.95 0.96
C THR A 105 10.14 14.98 -0.01
N LEU A 106 9.93 16.20 0.47
CA LEU A 106 9.66 17.36 -0.35
C LEU A 106 10.99 17.97 -0.82
N ASN A 107 11.22 17.99 -2.13
CA ASN A 107 12.40 18.57 -2.74
C ASN A 107 12.27 20.10 -2.87
N ALA A 108 13.41 20.78 -3.11
CA ALA A 108 13.47 22.22 -3.31
C ALA A 108 12.63 22.72 -4.50
N ASP A 109 12.45 21.89 -5.53
CA ASP A 109 11.60 22.19 -6.70
C ASP A 109 10.10 22.00 -6.46
N LYS A 110 9.69 21.72 -5.21
CA LYS A 110 8.31 21.41 -4.79
C LYS A 110 7.76 20.07 -5.32
N SER A 111 8.63 19.22 -5.83
CA SER A 111 8.32 17.83 -6.12
C SER A 111 8.48 16.95 -4.90
N TYR A 112 7.85 15.77 -4.94
CA TYR A 112 8.03 14.73 -3.95
C TYR A 112 8.84 13.59 -4.55
N SER A 113 9.72 13.04 -3.73
CA SER A 113 10.49 11.83 -4.03
C SER A 113 10.42 10.87 -2.86
N LEU A 114 10.71 9.60 -3.11
CA LEU A 114 10.83 8.63 -2.04
C LEU A 114 12.03 9.01 -1.14
N HIS A 115 11.88 8.87 0.17
CA HIS A 115 13.00 9.09 1.10
C HIS A 115 14.07 8.02 0.89
N GLU A 116 15.34 8.33 1.19
CA GLU A 116 16.47 7.40 0.97
C GLU A 116 16.26 6.06 1.69
N GLU A 117 15.91 6.10 2.98
CA GLU A 117 15.58 4.90 3.77
C GLU A 117 14.41 4.10 3.17
N ALA A 118 13.39 4.77 2.64
CA ALA A 118 12.26 4.12 1.99
C ALA A 118 12.66 3.48 0.66
N ALA A 119 13.57 4.09 -0.09
CA ALA A 119 14.13 3.53 -1.31
C ALA A 119 14.92 2.25 -1.03
N LYS A 120 15.77 2.22 0.00
CA LYS A 120 16.52 1.02 0.41
C LYS A 120 15.58 -0.17 0.70
N VAL A 121 14.50 0.07 1.46
CA VAL A 121 13.50 -0.94 1.78
C VAL A 121 12.78 -1.46 0.53
N ILE A 122 12.47 -0.57 -0.42
CA ILE A 122 11.87 -1.01 -1.68
C ILE A 122 12.86 -1.81 -2.52
N GLU A 123 14.09 -1.34 -2.71
CA GLU A 123 15.14 -1.99 -3.52
C GLU A 123 15.59 -3.35 -2.97
N GLY A 124 15.22 -3.70 -1.73
CA GLY A 124 15.61 -4.98 -1.11
C GLY A 124 17.07 -5.01 -0.71
N ARG A 125 17.70 -3.84 -0.58
CA ARG A 125 19.05 -3.67 0.00
C ARG A 125 18.88 -3.49 1.51
N THR A 126 18.64 -4.59 2.21
CA THR A 126 18.77 -4.69 3.67
C THR A 126 20.02 -5.49 3.99
#